data_AF-A0A1R1DD20-F1
#
_entry.id   AF-A0A1R1DD20-F1
#
_cell.length_a   1.000
_cell.length_b   1.000
_cell.length_c   1.000
_cell.angle_alpha   90.00
_cell.angle_beta   90.00
_cell.angle_gamma   90.00
#
_symmetry.space_group_name_H-M   'P 1'
#
loop_
_entity.id
_entity.type
_entity.pdbx_description
1 polymer ?
#
loop_
_entity_poly.entity_id
_entity_poly.type
_entity_poly.pdbx_seq_one_letter_code
_entity_poly.pdbx_strand_id
1 'polypeptide(L)'
;MAFIPRLITKFLDLANLQRHNDNFSDIQTELDKHDLHVANKNNPHDVTAAQIGAETPIGAQSKATAVQNNLDTHTSNTGIHTTQTEKDKLADISAGAEVNQNAFSKVSVAGQSDVDAESKTDTLNIAGGIGITVTTNPTTDTVTITATGTAAPGAHASTHVTGGSDVIPDAIANGNSGLMSGEDKADMAKIYLSNSPPLNPSGGNTWWLEDMGETPDLGGGGGLIIGNASMADDDDVWFAELT
;
A
#
# COMPACT_ATOMS: atom_id res chain seq x y z
N MET A 1 -100.29 92.28 -13.59
CA MET A 1 -99.07 93.09 -13.39
C MET A 1 -98.63 93.57 -14.76
N ALA A 2 -98.65 94.89 -15.01
CA ALA A 2 -98.23 95.44 -16.29
C ALA A 2 -96.71 95.26 -16.43
N PHE A 3 -96.26 94.64 -17.52
CA PHE A 3 -94.84 94.58 -17.86
C PHE A 3 -94.41 95.97 -18.29
N ILE A 4 -93.66 96.69 -17.44
CA ILE A 4 -93.07 97.97 -17.80
C ILE A 4 -91.68 97.66 -18.37
N PRO A 5 -91.47 97.74 -19.70
CA PRO A 5 -90.15 97.53 -20.27
C PRO A 5 -89.21 98.62 -19.78
N ARG A 6 -88.01 98.23 -19.36
CA ARG A 6 -86.97 99.19 -18.95
C ARG A 6 -86.51 99.94 -20.19
N LEU A 7 -86.74 101.25 -20.23
CA LEU A 7 -86.24 102.09 -21.32
C LEU A 7 -84.71 102.16 -21.21
N ILE A 8 -84.00 101.58 -22.17
CA ILE A 8 -82.53 101.63 -22.21
C ILE A 8 -82.14 103.03 -22.70
N THR A 9 -81.72 103.88 -21.76
CA THR A 9 -81.14 105.17 -22.07
C THR A 9 -79.63 105.01 -22.31
N LYS A 10 -79.02 105.93 -23.06
CA LYS A 10 -77.56 105.92 -23.29
C LYS A 10 -76.76 105.84 -21.98
N PHE A 11 -77.27 106.44 -20.90
CA PHE A 11 -76.67 106.37 -19.57
C PHE A 11 -76.75 104.97 -18.95
N LEU A 12 -77.89 104.28 -19.09
CA LEU A 12 -78.05 102.91 -18.59
C LEU A 12 -77.18 101.92 -19.40
N ASP A 13 -77.09 102.14 -20.71
CA ASP A 13 -76.27 101.32 -21.61
C ASP A 13 -74.77 101.47 -21.31
N LEU A 14 -74.31 102.70 -21.12
CA LEU A 14 -72.93 102.99 -20.72
C LEU A 14 -72.59 102.43 -19.33
N ALA A 15 -73.52 102.52 -18.38
CA ALA A 15 -73.34 101.92 -17.05
C ALA A 15 -73.29 100.39 -17.11
N ASN A 16 -74.08 99.76 -17.99
CA ASN A 16 -74.03 98.30 -18.18
C ASN A 16 -72.73 97.86 -18.85
N LEU A 17 -72.26 98.61 -19.85
CA LEU A 17 -70.99 98.36 -20.51
C LEU A 17 -69.81 98.52 -19.53
N GLN A 18 -69.84 99.54 -18.68
CA GLN A 18 -68.83 99.74 -17.63
C GLN A 18 -68.76 98.52 -16.70
N ARG A 19 -69.90 98.04 -16.19
CA ARG A 19 -69.94 96.83 -15.35
C ARG A 19 -69.42 95.59 -16.07
N HIS A 20 -69.68 95.47 -17.37
CA HIS A 20 -69.17 94.35 -18.15
C HIS A 20 -67.65 94.42 -18.32
N ASN A 21 -67.09 95.61 -18.53
CA ASN A 21 -65.65 95.84 -18.58
C ASN A 21 -64.98 95.58 -17.22
N ASP A 22 -65.61 96.00 -16.12
CA ASP A 22 -65.12 95.74 -14.76
C ASP A 22 -65.09 94.22 -14.49
N ASN A 23 -66.19 93.51 -14.78
CA ASN A 23 -66.25 92.05 -14.67
C ASN A 23 -65.18 91.35 -15.52
N PHE A 24 -64.92 91.83 -16.75
CA PHE A 24 -63.89 91.28 -17.61
C PHE A 24 -62.49 91.46 -17.00
N SER A 25 -62.20 92.64 -16.43
CA SER A 25 -60.94 92.92 -15.74
C SER A 25 -60.74 92.05 -14.50
N ASP A 26 -61.80 91.83 -13.73
CA ASP A 26 -61.77 90.96 -12.55
C ASP A 26 -61.48 89.51 -12.94
N ILE A 27 -62.15 89.00 -13.97
CA ILE A 27 -61.94 87.64 -14.48
C ILE A 27 -60.50 87.47 -14.99
N GLN A 28 -59.97 88.44 -15.73
CA GLN A 28 -58.59 88.37 -16.20
C GLN A 28 -57.60 88.30 -15.04
N THR A 29 -57.83 89.09 -13.99
CA THR A 29 -56.98 89.09 -12.79
C THR A 29 -56.97 87.74 -12.08
N GLU A 30 -58.13 87.09 -11.94
CA GLU A 30 -58.21 85.76 -11.32
C GLU A 30 -57.61 84.65 -12.19
N LEU A 31 -57.75 84.74 -13.51
CA LEU A 31 -57.09 83.82 -14.44
C LEU A 31 -55.57 83.95 -14.37
N ASP A 32 -55.03 85.17 -14.34
CA ASP A 32 -53.59 85.41 -14.22
C ASP A 32 -53.04 84.83 -12.90
N LYS A 33 -53.79 84.96 -11.80
CA LYS A 33 -53.44 84.32 -10.51
C LYS A 33 -53.46 82.80 -10.60
N HIS A 34 -54.46 82.22 -11.27
CA HIS A 34 -54.56 80.78 -11.47
C HIS A 34 -53.39 80.26 -12.30
N ASP A 35 -53.05 80.92 -13.40
CA ASP A 35 -51.93 80.53 -14.26
C ASP A 35 -50.60 80.64 -13.51
N LEU A 36 -50.44 81.67 -12.68
CA LEU A 36 -49.28 81.82 -11.79
C LEU A 36 -49.20 80.68 -10.76
N HIS A 37 -50.33 80.27 -10.19
CA HIS A 37 -50.41 79.15 -9.28
C HIS A 37 -50.03 77.82 -9.95
N VAL A 38 -50.59 77.53 -11.14
CA VAL A 38 -50.30 76.30 -11.93
C VAL A 38 -48.84 76.24 -12.39
N ALA A 39 -48.25 77.39 -12.73
CA ALA A 39 -46.84 77.50 -13.09
C ALA A 39 -45.89 77.36 -11.88
N ASN A 40 -46.38 77.61 -10.66
CA ASN A 40 -45.56 77.56 -9.46
C ASN A 40 -45.15 76.13 -9.10
N LYS A 41 -43.84 75.84 -9.13
CA LYS A 41 -43.25 74.56 -8.71
C LYS A 41 -42.72 74.59 -7.27
N ASN A 42 -42.75 75.75 -6.62
CA ASN A 42 -42.35 75.95 -5.24
C ASN A 42 -43.55 75.74 -4.32
N ASN A 43 -43.87 74.47 -4.06
CA ASN A 43 -44.85 74.00 -3.08
C ASN A 43 -45.96 75.02 -2.73
N PRO A 44 -46.80 75.43 -3.69
CA PRO A 44 -47.68 76.61 -3.54
C PRO A 44 -48.80 76.44 -2.51
N HIS A 45 -48.94 75.25 -1.95
CA HIS A 45 -49.91 74.89 -0.92
C HIS A 45 -49.22 74.40 0.37
N ASP A 46 -47.91 74.55 0.48
CA ASP A 46 -47.10 74.07 1.60
C ASP A 46 -47.38 72.60 1.94
N VAL A 47 -47.68 71.75 0.93
CA VAL A 47 -47.92 70.33 1.16
C VAL A 47 -46.67 69.71 1.78
N THR A 48 -46.87 69.05 2.90
CA THR A 48 -45.80 68.42 3.66
C THR A 48 -45.41 67.09 3.04
N ALA A 49 -44.17 66.67 3.27
CA ALA A 49 -43.71 65.32 2.92
C ALA A 49 -44.64 64.23 3.48
N ALA A 50 -45.23 64.45 4.66
CA ALA A 50 -46.18 63.54 5.28
C ALA A 50 -47.50 63.42 4.48
N GLN A 51 -48.02 64.53 3.95
CA GLN A 51 -49.26 64.52 3.16
C GLN A 51 -49.10 63.76 1.82
N ILE A 52 -47.89 63.77 1.24
CA ILE A 52 -47.60 63.04 0.00
C ILE A 52 -47.02 61.64 0.24
N GLY A 53 -46.85 61.22 1.50
CA GLY A 53 -46.24 59.93 1.85
C GLY A 53 -44.77 59.80 1.45
N ALA A 54 -44.05 60.92 1.31
CA ALA A 54 -42.64 60.91 0.98
C ALA A 54 -41.83 60.29 2.14
N GLU A 55 -40.87 59.45 1.78
CA GLU A 55 -39.95 58.83 2.74
C GLU A 55 -39.20 59.92 3.52
N THR A 56 -39.10 59.74 4.84
CA THR A 56 -38.35 60.67 5.68
C THR A 56 -36.86 60.34 5.60
N PRO A 57 -35.96 61.33 5.84
CA PRO A 57 -34.54 61.04 5.97
C PRO A 57 -34.24 59.93 7.01
N ILE A 58 -35.02 59.88 8.10
CA ILE A 58 -34.90 58.86 9.15
C ILE A 58 -35.28 57.47 8.63
N GLY A 59 -36.37 57.34 7.87
CA GLY A 59 -36.81 56.05 7.34
C GLY A 59 -35.89 55.54 6.23
N ALA A 60 -35.39 56.44 5.36
CA ALA A 60 -34.32 56.11 4.42
C ALA A 60 -33.06 55.62 5.14
N GLN A 61 -32.64 56.30 6.21
CA GLN A 61 -31.50 55.90 7.02
C GLN A 61 -31.73 54.54 7.69
N SER A 62 -32.94 54.29 8.21
CA SER A 62 -33.30 52.99 8.82
C SER A 62 -33.16 51.84 7.83
N LYS A 63 -33.61 52.02 6.58
CA LYS A 63 -33.45 51.03 5.51
C LYS A 63 -31.99 50.80 5.15
N ALA A 64 -31.19 51.87 5.04
CA ALA A 64 -29.76 51.77 4.77
C ALA A 64 -29.03 51.01 5.88
N THR A 65 -29.35 51.30 7.14
CA THR A 65 -28.79 50.60 8.31
C THR A 65 -29.18 49.13 8.30
N ALA A 66 -30.43 48.78 7.98
CA ALA A 66 -30.86 47.38 7.89
C ALA A 66 -30.07 46.60 6.82
N VAL A 67 -29.84 47.21 5.65
CA VAL A 67 -29.01 46.63 4.60
C VAL A 67 -27.56 46.49 5.06
N GLN A 68 -27.00 47.51 5.71
CA GLN A 68 -25.63 47.46 6.24
C GLN A 68 -25.47 46.32 7.25
N ASN A 69 -26.41 46.17 8.18
CA ASN A 69 -26.39 45.09 9.17
C ASN A 69 -26.44 43.71 8.50
N ASN A 70 -27.23 43.55 7.43
CA ASN A 70 -27.29 42.30 6.67
C ASN A 70 -25.96 42.03 5.96
N LEU A 71 -25.31 43.05 5.39
CA LEU A 71 -24.00 42.93 4.75
C LEU A 71 -22.91 42.60 5.76
N ASP A 72 -22.92 43.22 6.93
CA ASP A 72 -21.96 42.94 8.02
C ASP A 72 -22.15 41.51 8.52
N THR A 73 -23.39 41.06 8.67
CA THR A 73 -23.74 39.67 9.03
C THR A 73 -23.24 38.68 7.96
N HIS A 74 -23.43 38.99 6.68
CA HIS A 74 -22.95 38.16 5.59
C HIS A 74 -21.42 38.08 5.59
N THR A 75 -20.74 39.24 5.55
CA THR A 75 -19.27 39.33 5.45
C THR A 75 -18.53 38.77 6.66
N SER A 76 -19.14 38.83 7.86
CA SER A 76 -18.58 38.21 9.07
C SER A 76 -18.85 36.71 9.18
N ASN A 77 -19.75 36.16 8.35
CA ASN A 77 -20.03 34.72 8.34
C ASN A 77 -18.93 33.99 7.56
N THR A 78 -17.87 33.60 8.27
CA THR A 78 -16.76 32.82 7.69
C THR A 78 -17.17 31.43 7.25
N GLY A 79 -18.28 30.87 7.74
CA GLY A 79 -18.76 29.53 7.37
C GLY A 79 -19.36 29.42 5.97
N ILE A 80 -19.71 30.54 5.33
CA ILE A 80 -20.21 30.59 3.94
C ILE A 80 -19.17 31.13 2.94
N HIS A 81 -18.04 31.62 3.44
CA HIS A 81 -16.94 32.14 2.61
C HIS A 81 -15.82 31.11 2.54
N THR A 82 -15.04 31.18 1.46
CA THR A 82 -13.81 30.41 1.32
C THR A 82 -12.62 31.35 1.21
N THR A 83 -11.49 30.91 1.72
CA THR A 83 -10.20 31.60 1.61
C THR A 83 -9.48 31.19 0.34
N GLN A 84 -8.50 31.99 -0.09
CA GLN A 84 -7.63 31.60 -1.20
C GLN A 84 -6.89 30.30 -0.87
N THR A 85 -6.40 30.16 0.35
CA THR A 85 -5.73 28.94 0.84
C THR A 85 -6.62 27.70 0.75
N GLU A 86 -7.91 27.80 1.09
CA GLU A 86 -8.84 26.67 0.93
C GLU A 86 -9.06 26.33 -0.54
N LYS A 87 -9.24 27.33 -1.41
CA LYS A 87 -9.39 27.10 -2.85
C LYS A 87 -8.14 26.47 -3.47
N ASP A 88 -6.95 26.92 -3.08
CA ASP A 88 -5.69 26.36 -3.56
C ASP A 88 -5.54 24.89 -3.13
N LYS A 89 -5.84 24.59 -1.85
CA LYS A 89 -5.88 23.21 -1.35
C LYS A 89 -6.87 22.33 -2.10
N LEU A 90 -8.05 22.86 -2.43
CA LEU A 90 -9.09 22.11 -3.15
C LEU A 90 -8.75 21.93 -4.63
N ALA A 91 -8.00 22.84 -5.24
CA ALA A 91 -7.60 22.77 -6.65
C ALA A 91 -6.61 21.63 -6.93
N ASP A 92 -5.75 21.31 -5.97
CA ASP A 92 -4.76 20.23 -6.09
C ASP A 92 -5.34 18.83 -5.82
N ILE A 93 -6.56 18.75 -5.27
CA ILE A 93 -7.23 17.47 -4.99
C ILE A 93 -7.85 16.93 -6.29
N SER A 94 -7.23 15.89 -6.83
CA SER A 94 -7.77 15.15 -7.97
C SER A 94 -9.13 14.54 -7.64
N ALA A 95 -10.01 14.44 -8.63
CA ALA A 95 -11.32 13.81 -8.46
C ALA A 95 -11.15 12.35 -8.00
N GLY A 96 -11.78 12.00 -6.87
CA GLY A 96 -11.66 10.67 -6.26
C GLY A 96 -10.42 10.47 -5.38
N ALA A 97 -9.62 11.52 -5.12
CA ALA A 97 -8.56 11.43 -4.12
C ALA A 97 -9.15 11.18 -2.73
N GLU A 98 -8.60 10.20 -2.04
CA GLU A 98 -8.97 9.87 -0.66
C GLU A 98 -7.85 10.24 0.31
N VAL A 99 -8.22 10.50 1.57
CA VAL A 99 -7.26 10.88 2.62
C VAL A 99 -6.22 9.77 2.88
N ASN A 100 -6.62 8.50 2.68
CA ASN A 100 -5.77 7.32 2.88
C ASN A 100 -5.85 6.43 1.62
N GLN A 101 -4.91 6.57 0.69
CA GLN A 101 -4.72 5.57 -0.37
C GLN A 101 -3.94 4.38 0.19
N ASN A 102 -4.14 3.18 -0.37
CA ASN A 102 -3.33 2.00 -0.01
C ASN A 102 -1.84 2.37 -0.13
N ALA A 103 -1.09 2.39 0.98
CA ALA A 103 0.31 2.80 0.99
C ALA A 103 1.19 1.92 0.07
N PHE A 104 0.76 0.67 -0.14
CA PHE A 104 1.19 -0.24 -1.19
C PHE A 104 -0.06 -0.86 -1.84
N SER A 105 -0.15 -0.93 -3.17
CA SER A 105 -1.29 -1.59 -3.84
C SER A 105 -1.12 -3.11 -3.93
N LYS A 106 0.11 -3.56 -4.23
CA LYS A 106 0.46 -4.98 -4.29
C LYS A 106 1.96 -5.21 -4.13
N VAL A 107 2.32 -6.39 -3.64
CA VAL A 107 3.69 -6.93 -3.67
C VAL A 107 3.67 -8.22 -4.47
N SER A 108 4.31 -8.20 -5.65
CA SER A 108 4.34 -9.34 -6.56
C SER A 108 5.68 -10.05 -6.55
N VAL A 109 5.68 -11.37 -6.47
CA VAL A 109 6.86 -12.22 -6.65
C VAL A 109 6.55 -13.24 -7.75
N ALA A 110 7.42 -13.36 -8.74
CA ALA A 110 7.20 -14.27 -9.87
C ALA A 110 7.00 -15.72 -9.41
N GLY A 111 5.96 -16.38 -9.92
CA GLY A 111 5.61 -17.75 -9.56
C GLY A 111 4.77 -17.90 -8.28
N GLN A 112 4.49 -16.80 -7.57
CA GLN A 112 3.64 -16.78 -6.39
C GLN A 112 2.36 -15.97 -6.65
N SER A 113 1.36 -16.15 -5.79
CA SER A 113 0.24 -15.21 -5.71
C SER A 113 0.72 -13.86 -5.21
N ASP A 114 0.08 -12.79 -5.67
CA ASP A 114 0.35 -11.44 -5.18
C ASP A 114 -0.12 -11.29 -3.72
N VAL A 115 0.58 -10.42 -2.99
CA VAL A 115 0.10 -9.88 -1.72
C VAL A 115 -0.53 -8.53 -2.03
N ASP A 116 -1.83 -8.53 -2.25
CA ASP A 116 -2.60 -7.32 -2.51
C ASP A 116 -2.95 -6.62 -1.19
N ALA A 117 -3.29 -5.33 -1.26
CA ALA A 117 -3.88 -4.65 -0.12
C ALA A 117 -5.41 -4.81 -0.16
N GLU A 118 -6.00 -5.38 0.89
CA GLU A 118 -7.44 -5.66 0.97
C GLU A 118 -8.25 -4.46 1.47
N SER A 119 -7.60 -3.46 2.07
CA SER A 119 -8.27 -2.25 2.55
C SER A 119 -7.39 -1.02 2.45
N LYS A 120 -8.02 0.15 2.69
CA LYS A 120 -7.35 1.46 2.67
C LYS A 120 -6.21 1.56 3.69
N THR A 121 -6.30 0.81 4.78
CA THR A 121 -5.27 0.70 5.80
C THR A 121 -4.96 -0.77 6.00
N ASP A 122 -3.92 -1.25 5.31
CA ASP A 122 -3.52 -2.64 5.37
C ASP A 122 -2.11 -2.83 5.93
N THR A 123 -1.83 -4.02 6.44
CA THR A 123 -0.55 -4.36 7.07
C THR A 123 0.17 -5.41 6.25
N LEU A 124 1.36 -5.06 5.73
CA LEU A 124 2.25 -6.03 5.11
C LEU A 124 2.99 -6.83 6.19
N ASN A 125 2.64 -8.10 6.35
CA ASN A 125 3.35 -9.00 7.25
C ASN A 125 4.52 -9.66 6.51
N ILE A 126 5.74 -9.45 7.02
CA ILE A 126 6.96 -10.08 6.49
C ILE A 126 7.46 -11.11 7.50
N ALA A 127 7.47 -12.38 7.11
CA ALA A 127 7.94 -13.49 7.95
C ALA A 127 9.29 -14.02 7.45
N GLY A 128 10.23 -14.25 8.37
CA GLY A 128 11.48 -14.93 8.07
C GLY A 128 11.28 -16.43 7.90
N GLY A 129 11.75 -16.99 6.79
CA GLY A 129 11.78 -18.43 6.55
C GLY A 129 13.00 -19.12 7.17
N ILE A 130 13.19 -20.40 6.88
CA ILE A 130 14.39 -21.15 7.29
C ILE A 130 15.63 -20.49 6.69
N GLY A 131 16.64 -20.22 7.53
CA GLY A 131 17.88 -19.57 7.12
C GLY A 131 17.76 -18.07 6.79
N ILE A 132 16.59 -17.46 7.04
CA ILE A 132 16.34 -16.04 6.83
C ILE A 132 15.83 -15.41 8.14
N THR A 133 16.51 -14.38 8.61
CA THR A 133 16.07 -13.55 9.72
C THR A 133 15.59 -12.20 9.20
N VAL A 134 14.41 -11.76 9.68
CA VAL A 134 13.84 -10.46 9.35
C VAL A 134 13.80 -9.61 10.62
N THR A 135 14.36 -8.40 10.57
CA THR A 135 14.32 -7.44 11.67
C THR A 135 13.81 -6.08 11.18
N THR A 136 13.25 -5.28 12.10
CA THR A 136 12.75 -3.94 11.80
C THR A 136 13.38 -2.92 12.75
N ASN A 137 13.58 -1.70 12.25
CA ASN A 137 13.95 -0.54 13.06
C ASN A 137 12.98 0.61 12.78
N PRO A 138 11.99 0.86 13.66
CA PRO A 138 10.97 1.88 13.47
C PRO A 138 11.47 3.31 13.65
N THR A 139 12.70 3.52 14.15
CA THR A 139 13.29 4.87 14.25
C THR A 139 13.87 5.32 12.92
N THR A 140 14.37 4.38 12.12
CA THR A 140 14.95 4.64 10.80
C THR A 140 14.05 4.20 9.65
N ASP A 141 12.87 3.65 9.96
CA ASP A 141 11.94 3.06 8.99
C ASP A 141 12.58 1.99 8.08
N THR A 142 13.41 1.12 8.66
CA THR A 142 14.14 0.07 7.89
C THR A 142 13.64 -1.34 8.24
N VAL A 143 13.52 -2.18 7.21
CA VAL A 143 13.36 -3.64 7.31
C VAL A 143 14.65 -4.27 6.81
N THR A 144 15.28 -5.11 7.62
CA THR A 144 16.50 -5.84 7.26
C THR A 144 16.18 -7.31 7.09
N ILE A 145 16.55 -7.87 5.94
CA ILE A 145 16.41 -9.30 5.64
C ILE A 145 17.82 -9.87 5.54
N THR A 146 18.19 -10.69 6.52
CA THR A 146 19.53 -11.28 6.63
C THR A 146 19.45 -12.77 6.34
N ALA A 147 20.25 -13.24 5.38
CA ALA A 147 20.54 -14.66 5.26
C ALA A 147 21.42 -15.09 6.43
N THR A 148 20.88 -15.86 7.36
CA THR A 148 21.59 -16.30 8.57
C THR A 148 22.22 -17.68 8.44
N GLY A 149 22.04 -18.35 7.31
CA GLY A 149 22.93 -19.43 6.86
C GLY A 149 23.14 -20.54 7.88
N THR A 150 22.13 -21.37 8.10
CA THR A 150 22.32 -22.77 8.56
C THR A 150 21.64 -23.79 7.62
N ALA A 151 21.34 -23.34 6.40
CA ALA A 151 20.77 -24.01 5.23
C ALA A 151 19.24 -24.29 5.24
N ALA A 152 18.59 -24.02 4.10
CA ALA A 152 17.46 -24.84 3.66
C ALA A 152 18.08 -26.15 3.16
N PRO A 153 17.72 -27.34 3.69
CA PRO A 153 18.21 -28.60 3.16
C PRO A 153 17.91 -28.62 1.65
N GLY A 154 18.93 -28.81 0.82
CA GLY A 154 18.69 -29.16 -0.58
C GLY A 154 17.78 -30.39 -0.62
N ALA A 155 17.00 -30.56 -1.69
CA ALA A 155 16.19 -31.76 -1.83
C ALA A 155 17.10 -32.99 -1.68
N HIS A 156 16.89 -33.79 -0.63
CA HIS A 156 17.56 -35.07 -0.46
C HIS A 156 17.28 -35.92 -1.71
N ALA A 157 18.31 -36.59 -2.23
CA ALA A 157 18.13 -37.40 -3.42
C ALA A 157 17.21 -38.58 -3.07
N SER A 158 16.44 -39.09 -4.04
CA SER A 158 15.54 -40.22 -3.78
C SER A 158 16.28 -41.52 -3.40
N THR A 159 17.61 -41.55 -3.55
CA THR A 159 18.47 -42.69 -3.23
C THR A 159 19.84 -42.20 -2.75
N HIS A 160 20.33 -42.78 -1.66
CA HIS A 160 21.71 -42.63 -1.18
C HIS A 160 22.67 -43.50 -2.01
N VAL A 161 22.98 -43.07 -3.25
CA VAL A 161 23.93 -43.77 -4.12
C VAL A 161 25.32 -43.14 -4.05
N THR A 162 26.36 -43.97 -4.21
CA THR A 162 27.75 -43.53 -4.28
C THR A 162 27.93 -42.49 -5.39
N GLY A 163 28.42 -41.29 -5.03
CA GLY A 163 28.62 -40.16 -5.95
C GLY A 163 27.41 -39.24 -6.15
N GLY A 164 26.30 -39.44 -5.43
CA GLY A 164 25.16 -38.51 -5.40
C GLY A 164 25.36 -37.30 -4.48
N SER A 165 24.43 -36.33 -4.51
CA SER A 165 24.44 -35.16 -3.61
C SER A 165 24.04 -35.47 -2.16
N ASP A 166 23.61 -36.70 -1.90
CA ASP A 166 23.05 -37.18 -0.63
C ASP A 166 23.65 -38.56 -0.32
N VAL A 167 24.94 -38.59 -0.01
CA VAL A 167 25.64 -39.83 0.33
C VAL A 167 25.31 -40.23 1.77
N ILE A 168 24.95 -41.50 2.01
CA ILE A 168 25.25 -42.11 3.30
C ILE A 168 26.69 -42.53 3.21
N PRO A 169 27.53 -42.02 4.09
CA PRO A 169 28.85 -42.55 4.16
C PRO A 169 28.82 -44.11 4.47
N ASP A 170 29.45 -44.97 3.63
CA ASP A 170 30.08 -46.34 3.64
C ASP A 170 29.13 -47.50 3.80
N ALA A 171 28.36 -47.71 2.74
CA ALA A 171 27.57 -48.91 2.59
C ALA A 171 28.21 -49.98 1.68
N ILE A 172 29.32 -49.71 0.96
CA ILE A 172 29.80 -50.58 -0.13
C ILE A 172 31.33 -50.65 -0.19
N ALA A 173 31.87 -51.86 -0.42
CA ALA A 173 33.31 -52.08 -0.58
C ALA A 173 33.84 -51.25 -1.77
N ASN A 174 34.89 -50.45 -1.56
CA ASN A 174 35.47 -49.45 -2.47
C ASN A 174 34.64 -48.17 -2.72
N GLY A 175 33.59 -47.89 -1.93
CA GLY A 175 33.01 -46.56 -1.84
C GLY A 175 33.82 -45.70 -0.86
N ASN A 176 33.94 -44.39 -1.12
CA ASN A 176 34.52 -43.47 -0.15
C ASN A 176 33.43 -42.87 0.76
N SER A 177 33.73 -42.94 2.07
CA SER A 177 33.08 -42.33 3.25
C SER A 177 31.98 -43.18 3.81
N GLY A 178 32.03 -43.53 5.15
CA GLY A 178 31.16 -44.24 6.18
C GLY A 178 31.77 -45.14 7.27
N LEU A 179 30.94 -45.91 8.01
CA LEU A 179 31.29 -46.46 9.34
C LEU A 179 32.35 -47.57 9.39
N MET A 180 32.71 -48.18 8.25
CA MET A 180 33.87 -49.05 8.12
C MET A 180 34.47 -48.79 6.74
N SER A 181 35.77 -48.52 6.68
CA SER A 181 36.40 -48.21 5.40
C SER A 181 36.35 -49.42 4.45
N GLY A 182 36.60 -49.19 3.16
CA GLY A 182 36.80 -50.28 2.21
C GLY A 182 37.89 -51.27 2.67
N GLU A 183 38.90 -50.78 3.39
CA GLU A 183 39.94 -51.61 4.02
C GLU A 183 39.39 -52.43 5.19
N ASP A 184 38.64 -51.81 6.12
CA ASP A 184 38.05 -52.52 7.27
C ASP A 184 37.15 -53.69 6.85
N LYS A 185 36.43 -53.58 5.73
CA LYS A 185 35.60 -54.67 5.17
C LYS A 185 36.44 -55.76 4.50
N ALA A 186 37.58 -55.42 3.91
CA ALA A 186 38.48 -56.38 3.29
C ALA A 186 39.13 -57.30 4.33
N ASP A 187 39.43 -56.77 5.52
CA ASP A 187 39.99 -57.53 6.64
C ASP A 187 39.01 -58.56 7.22
N MET A 188 37.70 -58.40 7.01
CA MET A 188 36.67 -59.33 7.52
C MET A 188 36.37 -60.53 6.62
N ALA A 189 36.99 -60.66 5.44
CA ALA A 189 36.70 -61.74 4.51
C ALA A 189 37.95 -62.27 3.80
N LYS A 190 38.54 -63.36 4.34
CA LYS A 190 38.82 -64.64 3.63
C LYS A 190 39.77 -65.55 4.44
N ILE A 191 39.31 -66.76 4.77
CA ILE A 191 40.20 -67.92 5.02
C ILE A 191 40.25 -68.68 3.69
N TYR A 192 41.41 -68.70 3.04
CA TYR A 192 41.62 -69.52 1.84
C TYR A 192 42.02 -70.94 2.28
N LEU A 193 41.30 -71.97 1.83
CA LEU A 193 41.72 -73.37 1.89
C LEU A 193 42.05 -73.83 0.46
N SER A 194 43.32 -74.15 0.19
CA SER A 194 43.77 -74.67 -1.13
C SER A 194 44.39 -76.05 -0.99
N ASN A 195 44.32 -76.83 -2.08
CA ASN A 195 45.00 -78.12 -2.22
C ASN A 195 46.47 -77.97 -2.72
N SER A 196 47.07 -76.77 -2.62
CA SER A 196 48.44 -76.45 -3.07
C SER A 196 49.08 -75.29 -2.27
N PRO A 197 50.40 -75.33 -1.94
CA PRO A 197 51.14 -74.25 -1.29
C PRO A 197 51.19 -72.96 -2.14
N PRO A 198 50.91 -71.78 -1.56
CA PRO A 198 51.10 -70.51 -2.26
C PRO A 198 52.60 -70.18 -2.38
N LEU A 199 53.02 -69.71 -3.56
CA LEU A 199 54.42 -69.39 -3.92
C LEU A 199 55.05 -68.22 -3.14
N ASN A 200 54.24 -67.47 -2.39
CA ASN A 200 54.73 -66.36 -1.58
C ASN A 200 53.75 -66.07 -0.43
N PRO A 201 54.08 -66.48 0.79
CA PRO A 201 53.31 -66.25 2.01
C PRO A 201 52.94 -64.84 2.47
N SER A 202 53.62 -63.82 1.98
CA SER A 202 53.88 -62.61 2.79
C SER A 202 52.73 -61.58 2.82
N GLY A 203 51.46 -62.01 2.88
CA GLY A 203 50.34 -61.06 2.89
C GLY A 203 48.98 -61.57 3.34
N GLY A 204 48.87 -62.79 3.86
CA GLY A 204 47.60 -63.26 4.41
C GLY A 204 47.70 -64.58 5.15
N ASN A 205 46.73 -64.85 6.02
CA ASN A 205 46.60 -66.11 6.75
C ASN A 205 46.15 -67.23 5.80
N THR A 206 47.04 -67.66 4.90
CA THR A 206 46.73 -68.70 3.92
C THR A 206 47.02 -70.07 4.52
N TRP A 207 45.99 -70.91 4.61
CA TRP A 207 46.10 -72.29 5.06
C TRP A 207 45.97 -73.18 3.83
N TRP A 208 46.92 -74.10 3.63
CA TRP A 208 46.85 -75.04 2.51
C TRP A 208 47.14 -76.47 2.96
N LEU A 209 46.64 -77.41 2.18
CA LEU A 209 46.92 -78.84 2.24
C LEU A 209 47.52 -79.19 0.86
N GLU A 210 48.50 -80.09 0.71
CA GLU A 210 48.78 -80.66 -0.62
C GLU A 210 49.25 -82.12 -0.53
N ASP A 211 48.76 -82.90 -1.49
CA ASP A 211 48.82 -84.36 -1.58
C ASP A 211 50.10 -84.82 -2.32
N MET A 212 50.87 -85.73 -1.73
CA MET A 212 52.24 -86.05 -2.18
C MET A 212 52.35 -86.91 -3.45
N GLY A 213 51.24 -87.43 -4.00
CA GLY A 213 51.25 -88.33 -5.18
C GLY A 213 51.98 -89.67 -4.94
N GLU A 214 51.68 -90.70 -5.74
CA GLU A 214 52.41 -91.98 -5.68
C GLU A 214 53.71 -91.94 -6.51
N THR A 215 54.84 -92.36 -5.94
CA THR A 215 56.13 -92.54 -6.65
C THR A 215 56.63 -94.00 -6.57
N PRO A 216 57.41 -94.50 -7.55
CA PRO A 216 57.66 -95.94 -7.72
C PRO A 216 58.75 -96.51 -6.79
N ASP A 217 58.48 -97.74 -6.32
CA ASP A 217 59.35 -98.74 -5.66
C ASP A 217 60.60 -98.25 -4.92
N LEU A 218 60.42 -97.54 -3.82
CA LEU A 218 61.15 -97.77 -2.55
C LEU A 218 60.18 -97.47 -1.41
N GLY A 219 59.66 -98.51 -0.77
CA GLY A 219 58.46 -98.47 0.07
C GLY A 219 58.51 -97.57 1.32
N GLY A 220 57.46 -96.75 1.46
CA GLY A 220 56.91 -96.17 2.70
C GLY A 220 57.07 -94.64 2.81
N GLY A 221 56.09 -93.76 2.62
CA GLY A 221 54.65 -93.86 2.34
C GLY A 221 53.89 -92.68 3.00
N GLY A 222 53.73 -91.57 2.27
CA GLY A 222 52.74 -90.46 2.37
C GLY A 222 52.34 -89.86 3.74
N GLY A 223 52.58 -88.56 3.95
CA GLY A 223 52.08 -87.78 5.11
C GLY A 223 51.42 -86.45 4.70
N LEU A 224 50.48 -85.95 5.52
CA LEU A 224 49.80 -84.66 5.34
C LEU A 224 50.55 -83.55 6.07
N ILE A 225 50.99 -82.52 5.36
CA ILE A 225 51.61 -81.31 5.94
C ILE A 225 50.54 -80.21 6.05
N ILE A 226 50.44 -79.60 7.23
CA ILE A 226 49.71 -78.33 7.42
C ILE A 226 50.76 -77.23 7.48
N GLY A 227 50.82 -76.39 6.45
CA GLY A 227 51.73 -75.25 6.38
C GLY A 227 51.05 -73.94 6.77
N ASN A 228 51.78 -73.07 7.49
CA ASN A 228 51.46 -71.66 7.64
C ASN A 228 52.56 -70.84 6.97
N ALA A 229 52.13 -69.88 6.16
CA ALA A 229 52.96 -68.99 5.40
C ALA A 229 53.70 -67.95 6.28
N SER A 230 53.13 -67.58 7.43
CA SER A 230 53.56 -66.42 8.22
C SER A 230 54.80 -66.63 9.12
N MET A 231 55.54 -67.73 9.00
CA MET A 231 56.63 -68.10 9.93
C MET A 231 57.98 -68.03 9.21
N ALA A 232 59.03 -67.56 9.89
CA ALA A 232 60.39 -67.54 9.33
C ALA A 232 60.95 -68.96 9.27
N ASP A 233 61.89 -69.20 8.34
CA ASP A 233 62.62 -70.48 8.27
C ASP A 233 63.26 -70.76 9.66
N ASP A 234 62.99 -71.94 10.24
CA ASP A 234 63.40 -72.47 11.56
C ASP A 234 62.45 -72.28 12.78
N ASP A 235 61.25 -71.71 12.63
CA ASP A 235 60.25 -71.73 13.71
C ASP A 235 59.45 -73.05 13.74
N ASP A 236 59.85 -73.97 14.62
CA ASP A 236 59.20 -75.28 14.80
C ASP A 236 57.84 -75.18 15.52
N VAL A 237 56.84 -75.90 14.99
CA VAL A 237 55.52 -76.10 15.61
C VAL A 237 55.61 -77.28 16.59
N TRP A 238 55.93 -77.00 17.86
CA TRP A 238 56.07 -78.04 18.88
C TRP A 238 54.71 -78.55 19.40
N PHE A 239 54.46 -79.86 19.26
CA PHE A 239 53.47 -80.59 20.04
C PHE A 239 54.18 -81.22 21.24
N ALA A 240 53.76 -80.89 22.46
CA ALA A 240 54.40 -81.43 23.67
C ALA A 240 54.03 -82.92 23.89
N GLU A 241 55.02 -83.77 24.11
CA GLU A 241 54.80 -85.16 24.53
C GLU A 241 54.54 -85.22 26.05
N LEU A 242 53.39 -85.79 26.45
CA LEU A 242 53.11 -86.12 27.85
C LEU A 242 53.79 -87.44 28.23
N THR A 243 54.59 -87.45 29.30
CA THR A 243 54.73 -88.64 30.17
C THR A 243 53.59 -88.69 31.18
#